data_AF-A0A3D8J8U1-F1
#
_entry.id   AF-A0A3D8J8U1-F1
#
_cell.length_a   1.000
_cell.length_b   1.000
_cell.length_c   1.000
_cell.angle_alpha   90.00
_cell.angle_beta   90.00
_cell.angle_gamma   90.00
#
_symmetry.space_group_name_H-M   'P 1'
#
loop_
_entity.id
_entity.type
_entity.pdbx_description
1 polymer ?
#
loop_
_entity_poly.entity_id
_entity_poly.type
_entity_poly.pdbx_seq_one_letter_code
_entity_poly.pdbx_strand_id
1 'polypeptide(L)'
;MNVISIFLLIIAFINLCYLINKDNFLKFESEKEECLKTIKYVFEEMAKLLDEKNKDGLSTTRIIVLSEITRSLLYLHLVRDNGIEDKLRDFCTSITDCYDGNISNEDFFGHYQNLIQKIYISRQSLWHYICRIFYK
;
A
#
# COMPACT_ATOMS: atom_id res chain seq x y z
N MET A 1 8.20 42.34 22.95
CA MET A 1 7.98 40.90 23.17
C MET A 1 8.94 40.43 24.24
N ASN A 2 8.43 39.89 25.36
CA ASN A 2 9.28 39.35 26.42
C ASN A 2 9.92 38.02 25.98
N VAL A 3 11.14 37.75 26.44
CA VAL A 3 11.90 36.51 26.15
C VAL A 3 11.07 35.26 26.49
N ILE A 4 10.29 35.33 27.57
CA ILE A 4 9.37 34.28 28.02
C ILE A 4 8.29 33.98 26.95
N SER A 5 7.73 35.01 26.30
CA SER A 5 6.72 34.84 25.25
C SER A 5 7.29 34.15 24.00
N ILE A 6 8.55 34.46 23.65
CA ILE A 6 9.26 33.81 22.54
C ILE A 6 9.53 32.34 22.88
N PHE A 7 9.96 32.06 24.11
CA PHE A 7 10.21 30.70 24.57
C PHE A 7 8.93 29.83 24.55
N LEU A 8 7.81 30.37 25.03
CA LEU A 8 6.51 29.68 24.97
C LEU A 8 6.07 29.40 23.53
N LEU A 9 6.31 30.35 22.61
CA LEU A 9 6.01 30.17 21.19
C LEU A 9 6.84 29.03 20.57
N ILE A 10 8.13 28.93 20.90
CA ILE A 10 9.01 27.86 20.43
C ILE A 10 8.52 26.50 20.95
N ILE A 11 8.17 26.39 22.23
CA ILE A 11 7.64 25.13 22.80
C ILE A 11 6.33 24.74 22.11
N ALA A 12 5.42 25.69 21.91
CA ALA A 12 4.15 25.44 21.22
C ALA A 12 4.39 24.93 19.79
N PHE A 13 5.36 25.51 19.08
CA PHE A 13 5.73 25.09 17.73
C PHE A 13 6.35 23.67 17.70
N ILE A 14 7.23 23.34 18.66
CA ILE A 14 7.81 22.00 18.79
C ILE A 14 6.71 20.96 19.05
N ASN A 15 5.78 21.27 19.96
CA ASN A 15 4.64 20.39 20.25
C ASN A 15 3.76 20.17 19.02
N LEU A 16 3.49 21.23 18.25
CA LEU A 16 2.73 21.13 17.01
C LEU A 16 3.44 20.22 15.99
N CYS A 17 4.74 20.42 15.77
CA CYS A 17 5.52 19.59 14.86
C CYS A 17 5.54 18.12 15.31
N TYR A 18 5.66 17.87 16.62
CA TYR A 18 5.62 16.53 17.20
C TYR A 18 4.27 15.85 16.95
N LEU A 19 3.16 16.55 17.19
CA LEU A 19 1.82 16.01 16.97
C LEU A 19 1.56 15.69 15.49
N ILE A 20 1.98 16.59 14.58
CA ILE A 20 1.90 16.39 13.13
C ILE A 20 2.69 15.15 12.71
N ASN A 21 3.92 15.00 13.21
CA ASN A 21 4.75 13.85 12.87
C ASN A 21 4.18 12.54 13.43
N LYS A 22 3.65 12.57 14.65
CA LYS A 22 3.01 11.42 15.28
C LYS A 22 1.76 10.98 14.49
N ASP A 23 0.92 11.92 14.08
CA ASP A 23 -0.28 11.60 13.29
C ASP A 23 0.08 11.02 11.92
N ASN A 24 1.04 11.64 11.22
CA ASN A 24 1.53 11.13 9.95
C ASN A 24 2.10 9.71 10.07
N PHE A 25 2.87 9.44 11.13
CA PHE A 25 3.43 8.12 11.39
C PHE A 25 2.35 7.06 11.61
N LEU A 26 1.35 7.37 12.46
CA LEU A 26 0.25 6.44 12.73
C LEU A 26 -0.57 6.15 11.47
N LYS A 27 -0.86 7.18 10.67
CA LYS A 27 -1.58 7.01 9.40
C LYS A 27 -0.77 6.16 8.42
N PHE A 28 0.52 6.43 8.29
CA PHE A 28 1.41 5.68 7.41
C PHE A 28 1.51 4.20 7.80
N GLU A 29 1.71 3.90 9.08
CA GLU A 29 1.77 2.51 9.57
C GLU A 29 0.43 1.79 9.39
N SER A 30 -0.69 2.47 9.64
CA SER A 30 -2.02 1.91 9.38
C SER A 30 -2.23 1.55 7.90
N GLU A 31 -1.90 2.46 6.98
CA GLU A 31 -2.01 2.19 5.53
C GLU A 31 -1.06 1.06 5.10
N LYS A 32 0.14 1.00 5.68
CA LYS A 32 1.12 -0.06 5.41
C LYS A 32 0.59 -1.43 5.84
N GLU A 33 0.04 -1.53 7.05
CA GLU A 33 -0.53 -2.76 7.58
C GLU A 33 -1.71 -3.23 6.71
N GLU A 34 -2.62 -2.32 6.38
CA GLU A 34 -3.78 -2.63 5.53
C GLU A 34 -3.36 -3.09 4.13
N CYS A 35 -2.37 -2.41 3.53
CA CYS A 35 -1.82 -2.77 2.22
C CYS A 35 -1.21 -4.18 2.22
N LEU A 36 -0.35 -4.48 3.20
CA LEU A 36 0.27 -5.80 3.35
C LEU A 36 -0.77 -6.90 3.60
N LYS A 37 -1.77 -6.63 4.45
CA LYS A 37 -2.86 -7.56 4.73
C LYS A 37 -3.68 -7.87 3.48
N THR A 38 -3.96 -6.86 2.67
CA THR A 38 -4.74 -7.00 1.43
C THR A 38 -3.97 -7.79 0.38
N ILE A 39 -2.69 -7.49 0.17
CA ILE A 39 -1.84 -8.21 -0.78
C ILE A 39 -1.67 -9.68 -0.37
N LYS A 40 -1.48 -9.94 0.94
CA LYS A 40 -1.42 -11.29 1.47
C LYS A 40 -2.74 -12.05 1.24
N TYR A 41 -3.87 -11.42 1.52
CA TYR A 41 -5.19 -12.00 1.26
C TYR A 41 -5.36 -12.37 -0.22
N VAL A 42 -5.00 -11.46 -1.13
CA VAL A 42 -5.08 -11.71 -2.57
C VAL A 42 -4.19 -12.88 -2.99
N PHE A 43 -2.96 -12.94 -2.47
CA PHE A 43 -2.04 -14.05 -2.74
C PHE A 43 -2.60 -15.40 -2.27
N GLU A 44 -3.15 -15.46 -1.06
CA GLU A 44 -3.74 -16.69 -0.50
C GLU A 44 -4.97 -17.14 -1.29
N GLU A 45 -5.85 -16.22 -1.69
CA GLU A 45 -7.01 -16.54 -2.52
C GLU A 45 -6.60 -16.99 -3.92
N MET A 46 -5.55 -16.40 -4.50
CA MET A 46 -5.00 -16.85 -5.78
C MET A 46 -4.47 -18.28 -5.69
N ALA A 47 -3.75 -18.63 -4.63
CA ALA A 47 -3.26 -20.00 -4.44
C ALA A 47 -4.41 -21.01 -4.38
N LYS A 48 -5.48 -20.70 -3.64
CA LYS A 48 -6.69 -21.55 -3.58
C LYS A 48 -7.36 -21.71 -4.95
N LEU A 49 -7.47 -20.63 -5.71
CA LEU A 49 -8.09 -20.65 -7.03
C LEU A 49 -7.29 -21.47 -8.05
N LEU A 50 -5.96 -21.46 -7.95
CA LEU A 50 -5.10 -22.29 -8.80
C LEU A 50 -5.26 -23.78 -8.48
N ASP A 51 -5.43 -24.15 -7.21
CA ASP A 51 -5.71 -25.52 -6.79
C ASP A 51 -7.13 -25.98 -7.22
N GLU A 52 -8.10 -25.06 -7.25
CA GLU A 52 -9.50 -25.31 -7.62
C GLU A 52 -9.77 -25.24 -9.12
N LYS A 53 -8.83 -24.73 -9.94
CA LYS A 53 -9.01 -24.44 -11.37
C LYS A 53 -9.49 -25.65 -12.21
N ASN A 54 -9.30 -26.86 -11.71
CA ASN A 54 -9.77 -28.10 -12.34
C ASN A 54 -11.25 -28.44 -12.07
N LYS A 55 -12.02 -27.64 -11.31
CA LYS A 55 -13.33 -28.04 -10.79
C LYS A 55 -14.55 -27.21 -11.19
N ASP A 56 -14.45 -25.94 -11.58
CA ASP A 56 -15.64 -25.15 -11.96
C ASP A 56 -15.34 -23.88 -12.78
N GLY A 57 -16.24 -23.53 -13.71
CA GLY A 57 -16.17 -22.34 -14.58
C GLY A 57 -16.54 -21.01 -13.92
N LEU A 58 -16.59 -20.93 -12.59
CA LEU A 58 -16.97 -19.73 -11.81
C LEU A 58 -15.77 -18.86 -11.36
N SER A 59 -14.57 -19.21 -11.82
CA SER A 59 -13.29 -18.68 -11.37
C SER A 59 -12.97 -17.28 -11.90
N THR A 60 -13.40 -16.92 -13.11
CA THR A 60 -13.04 -15.63 -13.74
C THR A 60 -13.56 -14.42 -12.96
N THR A 61 -14.78 -14.47 -12.42
CA THR A 61 -15.34 -13.39 -11.61
C THR A 61 -14.53 -13.15 -10.33
N ARG A 62 -14.04 -14.22 -9.69
CA ARG A 62 -13.21 -14.10 -8.49
C ARG A 62 -11.85 -13.45 -8.81
N ILE A 63 -11.25 -13.80 -9.94
CA ILE A 63 -10.00 -13.19 -10.41
C ILE A 63 -10.16 -11.69 -10.66
N ILE A 64 -11.25 -11.28 -11.31
CA ILE A 64 -11.57 -9.86 -11.53
C ILE A 64 -11.69 -9.14 -10.18
N VAL A 65 -12.41 -9.72 -9.22
CA VAL A 65 -12.55 -9.14 -7.87
C VAL A 65 -11.19 -9.00 -7.18
N LEU A 66 -10.32 -10.01 -7.23
CA LEU A 66 -8.98 -9.94 -6.64
C LEU A 66 -8.10 -8.87 -7.29
N SER A 67 -8.17 -8.74 -8.62
CA SER A 67 -7.46 -7.70 -9.36
C SER A 67 -7.96 -6.30 -8.98
N GLU A 68 -9.27 -6.09 -8.86
CA GLU A 68 -9.85 -4.79 -8.47
C GLU A 68 -9.60 -4.45 -6.99
N ILE A 69 -9.62 -5.44 -6.08
CA ILE A 69 -9.20 -5.26 -4.68
C ILE A 69 -7.75 -4.76 -4.65
N THR A 70 -6.87 -5.41 -5.40
CA THR A 70 -5.46 -5.00 -5.49
C THR A 70 -5.35 -3.59 -6.07
N ARG A 71 -6.10 -3.31 -7.13
CA ARG A 71 -6.10 -2.00 -7.81
C ARG A 71 -6.56 -0.86 -6.89
N SER A 72 -7.48 -1.14 -5.97
CA SER A 72 -7.95 -0.15 -4.99
C SER A 72 -6.82 0.38 -4.10
N LEU A 73 -5.74 -0.39 -3.91
CA LEU A 73 -4.56 0.03 -3.16
C LEU A 73 -3.79 1.17 -3.86
N LEU A 74 -3.99 1.41 -5.17
CA LEU A 74 -3.43 2.58 -5.87
C LEU A 74 -3.90 3.91 -5.27
N TYR A 75 -5.04 3.92 -4.58
CA TYR A 75 -5.57 5.11 -3.94
C TYR A 75 -4.93 5.40 -2.58
N LEU A 76 -4.17 4.46 -2.01
CA LEU A 76 -3.45 4.67 -0.75
C LEU A 76 -2.33 5.70 -0.92
N HIS A 77 -2.20 6.57 0.06
CA HIS A 77 -1.16 7.59 0.06
C HIS A 77 0.24 6.98 0.12
N LEU A 78 0.40 5.91 0.90
CA LEU A 78 1.64 5.14 0.93
C LEU A 78 2.11 4.75 -0.47
N VAL A 79 1.19 4.29 -1.33
CA VAL A 79 1.52 3.79 -2.68
C VAL A 79 1.95 4.93 -3.59
N ARG A 80 1.21 6.04 -3.57
CA ARG A 80 1.48 7.23 -4.41
C ARG A 80 2.74 7.96 -3.96
N ASP A 81 2.89 8.19 -2.66
CA ASP A 81 4.01 8.96 -2.10
C ASP A 81 5.36 8.23 -2.20
N ASN A 82 5.34 6.90 -2.36
CA ASN A 82 6.55 6.07 -2.44
C ASN A 82 6.80 5.48 -3.84
N GLY A 83 6.02 5.87 -4.85
CA GLY A 83 6.21 5.38 -6.23
C GLY A 83 6.04 3.86 -6.35
N ILE A 84 5.11 3.27 -5.59
CA ILE A 84 4.84 1.82 -5.59
C ILE A 84 3.82 1.47 -6.69
N GLU A 85 3.16 2.47 -7.29
CA GLU A 85 2.09 2.33 -8.28
C GLU A 85 2.42 1.33 -9.39
N ASP A 86 3.60 1.43 -10.00
CA ASP A 86 4.00 0.55 -11.10
C ASP A 86 4.12 -0.91 -10.65
N LYS A 87 4.70 -1.14 -9.46
CA LYS A 87 4.85 -2.49 -8.90
C LYS A 87 3.52 -3.10 -8.51
N LEU A 88 2.59 -2.27 -8.04
CA LEU A 88 1.25 -2.70 -7.72
C LEU A 88 0.46 -3.04 -8.99
N ARG A 89 0.61 -2.26 -10.07
CA ARG A 89 0.04 -2.57 -11.40
C ARG A 89 0.61 -3.86 -11.98
N ASP A 90 1.94 -4.03 -11.92
CA ASP A 90 2.61 -5.27 -12.33
C ASP A 90 2.00 -6.48 -11.60
N PHE A 91 1.78 -6.34 -10.28
CA PHE A 91 1.16 -7.40 -9.49
C PHE A 91 -0.31 -7.64 -9.89
N CYS A 92 -1.12 -6.59 -10.08
CA CYS A 92 -2.50 -6.71 -10.59
C CYS A 92 -2.57 -7.50 -11.92
N THR A 93 -1.65 -7.23 -12.84
CA THR A 93 -1.56 -7.93 -14.12
C THR A 93 -1.13 -9.38 -13.93
N SER A 94 -0.15 -9.62 -13.05
CA SER A 94 0.34 -10.97 -12.74
C SER A 94 -0.74 -11.90 -12.17
N ILE A 95 -1.77 -11.36 -11.49
CA ILE A 95 -2.92 -12.14 -10.99
C ILE A 95 -3.66 -12.82 -12.15
N THR A 96 -4.00 -12.04 -13.18
CA THR A 96 -4.72 -12.55 -14.35
C THR A 96 -3.81 -13.43 -15.20
N ASP A 97 -2.56 -13.01 -15.42
CA ASP A 97 -1.61 -13.79 -16.22
C ASP A 97 -1.29 -15.15 -15.60
N CYS A 98 -1.15 -15.21 -14.27
CA CYS A 98 -0.92 -16.48 -13.56
C CYS A 98 -2.16 -17.36 -13.65
N TYR A 99 -3.35 -16.76 -13.48
CA TYR A 99 -4.59 -17.51 -13.63
C TYR A 99 -4.77 -18.07 -15.04
N ASP A 100 -4.45 -17.32 -16.09
CA ASP A 100 -4.60 -17.77 -17.47
C ASP A 100 -3.49 -18.76 -17.90
N GLY A 101 -2.43 -18.88 -17.10
CA GLY A 101 -1.28 -19.73 -17.39
C GLY A 101 -0.23 -19.07 -18.30
N ASN A 102 -0.28 -17.75 -18.44
CA ASN A 102 0.70 -16.95 -19.20
C ASN A 102 2.04 -16.83 -18.45
N ILE A 103 2.01 -16.87 -17.11
CA ILE A 103 3.21 -16.87 -16.25
C ILE A 103 3.17 -18.05 -15.28
N SER A 104 4.33 -18.46 -14.78
CA SER A 104 4.41 -19.54 -13.79
C SER A 104 4.01 -19.08 -12.39
N ASN A 105 3.70 -20.04 -11.50
CA ASN A 105 3.47 -19.75 -10.09
C ASN A 105 4.71 -19.16 -9.40
N GLU A 106 5.91 -19.53 -9.86
CA GLU A 106 7.18 -18.98 -9.35
C GLU A 106 7.32 -17.51 -9.73
N ASP A 107 6.98 -17.13 -10.97
CA ASP A 107 7.00 -15.75 -11.43
C ASP A 107 5.98 -14.90 -10.64
N PHE A 108 4.77 -15.42 -10.46
CA PHE A 108 3.74 -14.75 -9.64
C PHE A 108 4.20 -14.52 -8.20
N PHE A 109 4.84 -15.53 -7.59
CA PHE A 109 5.44 -15.38 -6.26
C PHE A 109 6.56 -14.33 -6.25
N GLY A 110 7.36 -14.24 -7.32
CA GLY A 110 8.36 -13.19 -7.49
C GLY A 110 7.75 -11.78 -7.51
N HIS A 111 6.63 -11.59 -8.24
CA HIS A 111 5.89 -10.32 -8.25
C HIS A 111 5.37 -9.95 -6.85
N TYR A 112 4.80 -10.92 -6.13
CA TYR A 112 4.34 -10.76 -4.76
C TYR A 112 5.48 -10.33 -3.81
N GLN A 113 6.62 -11.03 -3.84
CA GLN A 113 7.77 -10.72 -2.99
C GLN A 113 8.33 -9.32 -3.26
N ASN A 114 8.46 -8.95 -4.53
CA ASN A 114 8.96 -7.64 -4.92
C ASN A 114 8.05 -6.51 -4.42
N LEU A 115 6.73 -6.68 -4.57
CA LEU A 115 5.75 -5.71 -4.08
C LEU A 115 5.82 -5.55 -2.55
N ILE A 116 5.85 -6.66 -1.81
CA ILE A 116 5.98 -6.65 -0.36
C ILE A 116 7.27 -5.96 0.07
N GLN A 117 8.40 -6.28 -0.55
CA GLN A 117 9.67 -5.66 -0.22
C GLN A 117 9.62 -4.14 -0.41
N LYS A 118 9.00 -3.66 -1.49
CA LYS A 118 8.79 -2.22 -1.74
C LYS A 118 7.94 -1.55 -0.67
N ILE A 119 6.87 -2.19 -0.24
CA ILE A 119 6.03 -1.69 0.85
C ILE A 119 6.79 -1.68 2.17
N TYR A 120 7.61 -2.69 2.46
CA TYR A 120 8.39 -2.74 3.71
C TYR A 120 9.43 -1.62 3.81
N ILE A 121 10.15 -1.34 2.73
CA ILE A 121 11.18 -0.28 2.69
C ILE A 121 10.61 1.12 2.51
N SER A 122 9.30 1.24 2.23
CA SER A 122 8.63 2.52 2.07
C SER A 122 8.76 3.38 3.33
N ARG A 123 8.82 4.71 3.13
CA ARG A 123 9.05 5.66 4.21
C ARG A 123 7.95 6.71 4.23
N GLN A 124 7.65 7.18 5.43
CA GLN A 124 6.81 8.35 5.61
C GLN A 124 7.49 9.60 5.06
N SER A 125 6.73 10.43 4.34
CA SER A 125 7.17 11.76 3.92
C SER A 125 6.34 12.81 4.62
N LEU A 126 6.94 13.51 5.58
CA LEU A 126 6.30 14.63 6.27
C LEU A 126 5.94 15.75 5.30
N TRP A 127 6.76 15.96 4.27
CA TRP A 127 6.50 16.97 3.25
C TRP A 127 5.21 16.67 2.47
N HIS A 128 5.04 15.44 1.99
CA HIS A 128 3.80 15.04 1.31
C HIS A 128 2.58 15.15 2.23
N TYR A 129 2.72 14.80 3.51
CA TYR A 129 1.65 14.95 4.50
C TYR A 129 1.27 16.42 4.74
N ILE A 130 2.25 17.32 4.93
CA ILE A 130 2.01 18.75 5.10
C ILE A 130 1.38 19.34 3.83
N CYS A 131 1.92 19.03 2.65
CA CYS A 131 1.33 19.47 1.39
C CYS A 131 -0.16 19.08 1.29
N ARG A 132 -0.55 17.87 1.70
CA ARG A 132 -1.96 17.46 1.72
C ARG A 132 -2.85 18.24 2.68
N ILE A 133 -2.35 18.61 3.85
CA ILE A 133 -3.14 19.36 4.84
C ILE A 133 -3.40 20.79 4.34
N PHE A 134 -2.42 21.41 3.70
CA PHE A 134 -2.46 22.84 3.37
C PHE A 134 -2.76 23.13 1.90
N TYR A 135 -2.50 22.20 0.98
CA TYR A 135 -2.75 22.31 -0.45
C TYR A 135 -3.69 21.17 -0.86
N LYS A 136 -4.99 21.44 -0.78
CA LYS A 136 -6.06 20.48 -1.07
C LYS A 136 -6.39 20.45 -2.56
#